data_AF-A0A397AZN5-F1
#
_entry.id   AF-A0A397AZN5-F1
#
_cell.length_a   1.000
_cell.length_b   1.000
_cell.length_c   1.000
_cell.angle_alpha   90.00
_cell.angle_beta   90.00
_cell.angle_gamma   90.00
#
_symmetry.space_group_name_H-M   'P 1'
#
loop_
_entity.id
_entity.type
_entity.pdbx_description
1 polymer ?
#
loop_
_entity_poly.entity_id
_entity_poly.type
_entity_poly.pdbx_seq_one_letter_code
_entity_poly.pdbx_strand_id
1 'polypeptide(L)'
;RKRFWEEEAHVMEPEVPTRLGHLSLSSYESLVSPSLRSPYGMLQEEPPRFVMDEFQGPAFPDDSTEHTFVKDAIRGYLCAAGVCLVVVVVLVQCMWQVLQLGSDLWLSHWCTTSSLHLWSNNSMFTNGTIVLSTHQNVSNVTKVLLHDDTIVVTEAMVMAYSNWNMNVYVVLAGVGTVMVVVRTLLNSCAGMRASNVLFNGMTNTVVNAPLADLSPDRVSRILGVYNADMATVDTRLPFSLGGFVANVFISVFCLGACIVCLRWSGIALILWGGLYVYFGSHFARPAQEVERLANATRAPHVAFVHQSVAGAVVIRAFGLKQVRRFHRLHQTHVDAHHRASYAHQVLAHWFALRMQLLHACLIASIAAAAAALVSTTDGLSPGLFGLVFNYALLVPPHLEFVFTIWSGVLSSLAGVHRVLEYVHGRQSKYISYV
;
A
#
# COMPACT_ATOMS: atom_id res chain seq x y z
N ARG A 1 32.64 35.17 25.13
CA ARG A 1 32.50 34.63 23.75
C ARG A 1 33.41 33.40 23.67
N LYS A 2 32.84 32.17 23.66
CA LYS A 2 33.50 30.83 23.64
C LYS A 2 34.34 30.53 24.91
N ARG A 3 34.27 29.39 25.60
CA ARG A 3 33.87 28.00 25.28
C ARG A 3 33.11 27.41 26.48
N PHE A 4 31.91 26.85 26.27
CA PHE A 4 31.09 26.16 27.28
C PHE A 4 30.89 24.67 26.91
N TRP A 5 31.75 24.13 26.04
CA TRP A 5 31.60 22.79 25.46
C TRP A 5 32.87 21.93 25.52
N GLU A 6 33.90 22.32 26.29
CA GLU A 6 35.19 21.61 26.28
C GLU A 6 35.68 21.09 27.64
N GLU A 7 34.91 21.15 28.72
CA GLU A 7 35.35 20.59 30.00
C GLU A 7 34.83 19.16 30.24
N GLU A 8 35.76 18.23 29.98
CA GLU A 8 36.01 16.95 30.66
C GLU A 8 35.07 15.77 30.37
N ALA A 9 35.35 15.08 29.25
CA ALA A 9 35.01 13.68 29.02
C ALA A 9 35.99 12.68 29.71
N HIS A 10 36.67 13.09 30.79
CA HIS A 10 37.72 12.31 31.45
C HIS A 10 37.44 12.04 32.92
N VAL A 11 36.22 11.67 33.29
CA VAL A 11 35.99 10.98 34.57
C VAL A 11 34.85 9.98 34.38
N MET A 12 35.10 8.72 34.75
CA MET A 12 34.19 7.56 34.80
C MET A 12 34.20 6.60 33.58
N GLU A 13 35.36 6.09 33.19
CA GLU A 13 35.46 4.69 32.75
C GLU A 13 35.68 3.82 34.00
N PRO A 14 34.73 2.98 34.43
CA PRO A 14 35.06 1.88 35.33
C PRO A 14 35.73 0.78 34.50
N GLU A 15 36.94 0.36 34.88
CA GLU A 15 37.64 -0.79 34.31
C GLU A 15 36.71 -2.03 34.34
N VAL A 16 36.30 -2.48 33.15
CA VAL A 16 35.60 -3.77 33.01
C VAL A 16 36.65 -4.88 33.14
N PRO A 17 36.49 -5.84 34.05
CA PRO A 17 37.49 -6.90 34.21
C PRO A 17 37.55 -7.77 32.95
N THR A 18 38.68 -7.67 32.24
CA THR A 18 39.07 -8.50 31.10
C THR A 18 39.35 -9.93 31.55
N ARG A 19 38.30 -10.75 31.69
CA ARG A 19 38.41 -12.21 31.69
C ARG A 19 37.23 -12.86 30.99
N LEU A 20 37.32 -12.98 29.67
CA LEU A 20 36.83 -14.11 28.89
C LEU A 20 37.48 -14.02 27.49
N GLY A 21 38.05 -15.14 27.06
CA GLY A 21 39.03 -15.21 25.98
C GLY A 21 38.53 -14.80 24.60
N HIS A 22 39.49 -14.35 23.80
CA HIS A 22 39.52 -14.23 22.34
C HIS A 22 38.25 -14.65 21.57
N LEU A 23 37.31 -13.71 21.40
CA LEU A 23 36.40 -13.64 20.25
C LEU A 23 36.09 -12.15 20.04
N SER A 24 36.32 -11.65 18.81
CA SER A 24 36.26 -10.24 18.45
C SER A 24 34.87 -9.62 18.69
N LEU A 25 34.72 -8.86 19.77
CA LEU A 25 33.51 -8.11 20.16
C LEU A 25 33.16 -6.95 19.23
N SER A 26 34.07 -6.53 18.34
CA SER A 26 33.92 -5.33 17.50
C SER A 26 32.70 -5.37 16.55
N SER A 27 32.27 -6.54 16.10
CA SER A 27 31.13 -6.65 15.17
C SER A 27 29.76 -6.63 15.85
N TYR A 28 29.68 -6.91 17.16
CA TYR A 28 28.42 -6.91 17.91
C TYR A 28 28.10 -5.56 18.54
N GLU A 29 29.11 -4.72 18.80
CA GLU A 29 28.91 -3.42 19.43
C GLU A 29 28.00 -2.49 18.63
N SER A 30 28.02 -2.56 17.29
CA SER A 30 27.18 -1.73 16.40
C SER A 30 25.68 -2.05 16.46
N LEU A 31 25.30 -3.21 16.98
CA LEU A 31 23.91 -3.67 17.11
C LEU A 31 23.30 -3.35 18.49
N VAL A 32 24.11 -2.81 19.40
CA VAL A 32 23.68 -2.50 20.77
C VAL A 32 23.05 -1.11 20.81
N SER A 33 21.83 -1.02 21.38
CA SER A 33 21.11 0.26 21.52
C SER A 33 21.99 1.32 22.20
N PRO A 34 21.97 2.59 21.75
CA PRO A 34 22.72 3.69 22.38
C PRO A 34 22.50 3.83 23.90
N SER A 35 21.39 3.32 24.42
CA SER A 35 21.09 3.32 25.86
C SER A 35 21.92 2.34 26.69
N LEU A 36 22.32 1.21 26.12
CA LEU A 36 23.26 0.26 26.74
C LEU A 36 24.69 0.80 26.71
N ARG A 37 24.99 1.69 25.75
CA ARG A 37 26.26 2.43 25.66
C ARG A 37 26.32 3.66 26.57
N SER A 38 25.17 4.10 27.10
CA SER A 38 25.14 5.17 28.10
C SER A 38 25.92 4.71 29.34
N PRO A 39 26.79 5.54 29.95
CA PRO A 39 27.49 5.24 31.21
C PRO A 39 26.54 4.86 32.38
N TYR A 40 25.24 4.94 32.13
CA TYR A 40 24.16 4.70 33.07
C TYR A 40 23.25 3.53 32.68
N GLY A 41 23.49 2.86 31.54
CA GLY A 41 22.69 1.71 31.08
C GLY A 41 22.76 0.50 32.01
N MET A 42 23.83 0.41 32.83
CA MET A 42 24.08 -0.67 33.79
C MET A 42 23.57 -0.36 35.21
N LEU A 43 23.17 0.88 35.50
CA LEU A 43 22.56 1.26 36.78
C LEU A 43 21.04 1.17 36.66
N GLN A 44 20.55 -0.06 36.53
CA GLN A 44 19.13 -0.37 36.52
C GLN A 44 18.60 -0.24 37.97
N GLU A 45 18.22 0.98 38.38
CA GLU A 45 17.04 1.06 39.24
C GLU A 45 15.93 0.40 38.42
N GLU A 46 15.27 -0.62 38.96
CA GLU A 46 14.15 -1.26 38.27
C GLU A 46 13.23 -0.14 37.75
N PRO A 47 13.02 -0.03 36.42
CA PRO A 47 12.02 0.92 35.95
C PRO A 47 10.72 0.56 36.67
N PRO A 48 9.97 1.54 37.19
CA PRO A 48 8.72 1.25 37.89
C PRO A 48 7.94 0.27 37.01
N ARG A 49 7.59 -0.90 37.59
CA ARG A 49 6.84 -1.94 36.88
C ARG A 49 5.69 -1.24 36.17
N PHE A 50 5.76 -1.25 34.85
CA PHE A 50 4.75 -0.63 34.01
C PHE A 50 3.41 -1.25 34.38
N VAL A 51 2.56 -0.47 35.04
CA VAL A 51 1.13 -0.74 35.04
C VAL A 51 0.68 -0.36 33.64
N MET A 52 0.74 -1.34 32.73
CA MET A 52 0.16 -1.23 31.39
C MET A 52 -1.36 -0.98 31.43
N ASP A 53 -1.99 -1.05 32.61
CA ASP A 53 -3.43 -0.84 32.78
C ASP A 53 -3.87 0.61 32.54
N GLU A 54 -3.01 1.61 32.73
CA GLU A 54 -3.44 3.02 32.60
C GLU A 54 -3.49 3.53 31.15
N PHE A 55 -2.90 2.77 30.22
CA PHE A 55 -2.98 3.00 28.77
C PHE A 55 -3.34 1.72 28.02
N GLN A 56 -4.16 0.86 28.62
CA GLN A 56 -4.95 -0.09 27.85
C GLN A 56 -5.85 0.72 26.90
N GLY A 57 -5.36 0.93 25.67
CA GLY A 57 -6.27 0.94 24.54
C GLY A 57 -7.21 -0.26 24.68
N PRO A 58 -8.49 -0.12 24.30
CA PRO A 58 -9.52 -1.09 24.66
C PRO A 58 -9.02 -2.52 24.43
N ALA A 59 -9.15 -3.38 25.44
CA ALA A 59 -8.85 -4.80 25.33
C ALA A 59 -9.51 -5.30 24.04
N PHE A 60 -8.69 -5.76 23.09
CA PHE A 60 -9.20 -6.04 21.77
C PHE A 60 -10.12 -7.25 21.82
N PRO A 61 -11.23 -7.21 21.06
CA PRO A 61 -12.23 -8.26 21.11
C PRO A 61 -11.66 -9.57 20.55
N ASP A 62 -12.23 -10.71 20.94
CA ASP A 62 -11.98 -12.02 20.32
C ASP A 62 -12.02 -11.94 18.78
N ASP A 63 -11.30 -12.85 18.08
CA ASP A 63 -11.25 -12.92 16.59
C ASP A 63 -12.64 -12.79 15.92
N SER A 64 -13.71 -13.23 16.59
CA SER A 64 -15.11 -13.14 16.10
C SER A 64 -15.69 -11.71 16.14
N THR A 65 -15.28 -10.90 17.09
CA THR A 65 -15.78 -9.54 17.30
C THR A 65 -15.00 -8.51 16.46
N GLU A 66 -13.73 -8.78 16.14
CA GLU A 66 -12.94 -7.94 15.22
C GLU A 66 -13.57 -7.89 13.81
N HIS A 67 -13.95 -9.03 13.25
CA HIS A 67 -14.62 -9.08 11.93
C HIS A 67 -15.97 -8.34 11.92
N THR A 68 -16.72 -8.45 13.02
CA THR A 68 -18.03 -7.79 13.18
C THR A 68 -17.87 -6.28 13.25
N PHE A 69 -16.92 -5.82 14.07
CA PHE A 69 -16.54 -4.41 14.21
C PHE A 69 -16.10 -3.76 12.89
N VAL A 70 -15.21 -4.42 12.14
CA VAL A 70 -14.70 -3.90 10.86
C VAL A 70 -15.84 -3.77 9.85
N LYS A 71 -16.72 -4.78 9.79
CA LYS A 71 -17.88 -4.77 8.91
C LYS A 71 -18.83 -3.62 9.24
N ASP A 72 -19.10 -3.37 10.52
CA ASP A 72 -19.99 -2.30 10.96
C ASP A 72 -19.38 -0.92 10.70
N ALA A 73 -18.07 -0.76 10.93
CA ALA A 73 -17.35 0.48 10.64
C ALA A 73 -17.37 0.81 9.13
N ILE A 74 -17.07 -0.18 8.27
CA ILE A 74 -17.11 -0.01 6.81
C ILE A 74 -18.54 0.31 6.37
N ARG A 75 -19.54 -0.45 6.84
CA ARG A 75 -20.93 -0.23 6.47
C ARG A 75 -21.42 1.15 6.90
N GLY A 76 -21.12 1.58 8.13
CA GLY A 76 -21.48 2.89 8.65
C GLY A 76 -20.85 4.03 7.85
N TYR A 77 -19.56 3.91 7.52
CA TYR A 77 -18.85 4.89 6.71
C TYR A 77 -19.38 4.97 5.26
N LEU A 78 -19.59 3.83 4.60
CA LEU A 78 -20.13 3.80 3.23
C LEU A 78 -21.58 4.31 3.17
N CYS A 79 -22.40 4.02 4.18
CA CYS A 79 -23.73 4.60 4.31
C CYS A 79 -23.66 6.13 4.50
N ALA A 80 -22.74 6.63 5.31
CA ALA A 80 -22.52 8.06 5.52
C ALA A 80 -22.03 8.78 4.24
N ALA A 81 -21.17 8.14 3.46
CA ALA A 81 -20.76 8.61 2.13
C ALA A 81 -21.92 8.68 1.12
N GLY A 82 -22.95 7.85 1.33
CA GLY A 82 -24.11 7.72 0.47
C GLY A 82 -23.94 6.59 -0.55
N VAL A 83 -24.79 5.56 -0.44
CA VAL A 83 -24.70 4.33 -1.24
C VAL A 83 -24.68 4.60 -2.75
N CYS A 84 -25.52 5.52 -3.24
CA CYS A 84 -25.53 5.90 -4.65
C CYS A 84 -24.18 6.48 -5.12
N LEU A 85 -23.57 7.36 -4.32
CA LEU A 85 -22.28 7.96 -4.65
C LEU A 85 -21.15 6.92 -4.62
N VAL A 86 -21.18 6.00 -3.63
CA VAL A 86 -20.22 4.88 -3.55
C VAL A 86 -20.34 3.97 -4.78
N VAL A 87 -21.56 3.64 -5.20
CA VAL A 87 -21.79 2.85 -6.42
C VAL A 87 -21.23 3.57 -7.64
N VAL A 88 -21.46 4.88 -7.77
CA VAL A 88 -20.88 5.69 -8.86
C VAL A 88 -19.35 5.67 -8.82
N VAL A 89 -18.73 5.80 -7.63
CA VAL A 89 -17.26 5.71 -7.48
C VAL A 89 -16.74 4.36 -7.96
N VAL A 90 -17.38 3.26 -7.56
CA VAL A 90 -16.98 1.90 -7.96
C VAL A 90 -17.17 1.68 -9.46
N LEU A 91 -18.27 2.18 -10.04
CA LEU A 91 -18.52 2.10 -11.48
C LEU A 91 -17.49 2.90 -12.28
N VAL A 92 -17.19 4.14 -11.87
CA VAL A 92 -16.15 4.96 -12.51
C VAL A 92 -14.78 4.31 -12.37
N GLN A 93 -14.47 3.71 -11.21
CA GLN A 93 -13.24 2.96 -11.01
C GLN A 93 -13.13 1.76 -11.95
N CYS A 94 -14.21 0.97 -12.09
CA CYS A 94 -14.27 -0.15 -13.02
C CYS A 94 -14.12 0.31 -14.48
N MET A 95 -14.85 1.36 -14.87
CA MET A 95 -14.83 1.92 -16.22
C MET A 95 -13.44 2.46 -16.58
N TRP A 96 -12.76 3.11 -15.64
CA TRP A 96 -11.37 3.56 -15.82
C TRP A 96 -10.43 2.38 -16.08
N GLN A 97 -10.56 1.27 -15.34
CA GLN A 97 -9.72 0.09 -15.57
C GLN A 97 -9.98 -0.58 -16.92
N VAL A 98 -11.25 -0.69 -17.32
CA VAL A 98 -11.61 -1.22 -18.63
C VAL A 98 -11.03 -0.36 -19.75
N LEU A 99 -11.08 0.96 -19.60
CA LEU A 99 -10.51 1.89 -20.57
C LEU A 99 -8.98 1.78 -20.64
N GLN A 100 -8.31 1.67 -19.49
CA GLN A 100 -6.86 1.46 -19.42
C GLN A 100 -6.46 0.15 -20.12
N LEU A 101 -7.12 -0.96 -19.77
CA LEU A 101 -6.89 -2.25 -20.40
C LEU A 101 -7.18 -2.21 -21.91
N GLY A 102 -8.25 -1.53 -22.32
CA GLY A 102 -8.59 -1.32 -23.73
C GLY A 102 -7.53 -0.53 -24.48
N SER A 103 -6.97 0.52 -23.86
CA SER A 103 -5.85 1.30 -24.41
C SER A 103 -4.59 0.46 -24.58
N ASP A 104 -4.28 -0.39 -23.60
CA ASP A 104 -3.10 -1.25 -23.64
C ASP A 104 -3.26 -2.39 -24.66
N LEU A 105 -4.47 -2.97 -24.79
CA LEU A 105 -4.82 -3.94 -25.82
C LEU A 105 -4.79 -3.31 -27.23
N TRP A 106 -5.24 -2.06 -27.36
CA TRP A 106 -5.15 -1.32 -28.61
C TRP A 106 -3.70 -1.12 -29.03
N LEU A 107 -2.83 -0.70 -28.09
CA LEU A 107 -1.40 -0.56 -28.34
C LEU A 107 -0.77 -1.90 -28.71
N SER A 108 -1.14 -2.98 -28.02
CA SER A 108 -0.70 -4.35 -28.32
C SER A 108 -1.08 -4.78 -29.73
N HIS A 109 -2.32 -4.50 -30.15
CA HIS A 109 -2.79 -4.74 -31.51
C HIS A 109 -2.00 -3.92 -32.53
N TRP A 110 -1.85 -2.61 -32.30
CA TRP A 110 -1.11 -1.71 -33.18
C TRP A 110 0.35 -2.15 -33.38
N CYS A 111 1.04 -2.54 -32.31
CA CYS A 111 2.40 -3.09 -32.38
C CYS A 111 2.47 -4.40 -33.17
N THR A 112 1.45 -5.25 -33.06
CA THR A 112 1.36 -6.52 -33.79
C THR A 112 1.17 -6.31 -35.29
N THR A 113 0.21 -5.47 -35.68
CA THR A 113 -0.06 -5.23 -37.10
C THR A 113 1.13 -4.56 -37.76
N SER A 114 1.78 -3.61 -37.05
CA SER A 114 2.98 -2.93 -37.54
C SER A 114 4.14 -3.90 -37.75
N SER A 115 4.34 -4.88 -36.84
CA SER A 115 5.40 -5.88 -36.99
C SER A 115 5.10 -6.89 -38.10
N LEU A 116 3.85 -7.32 -38.26
CA LEU A 116 3.46 -8.26 -39.33
C LEU A 116 3.65 -7.64 -40.73
N HIS A 117 3.36 -6.34 -40.88
CA HIS A 117 3.64 -5.61 -42.13
C HIS A 117 5.14 -5.48 -42.43
N LEU A 118 6.00 -5.48 -41.40
CA LEU A 118 7.45 -5.51 -41.58
C LEU A 118 7.97 -6.93 -41.90
N TRP A 119 7.38 -7.98 -41.33
CA TRP A 119 7.87 -9.37 -41.45
C TRP A 119 7.30 -10.15 -42.64
N SER A 120 6.07 -9.85 -43.09
CA SER A 120 5.56 -10.36 -44.38
C SER A 120 6.40 -9.88 -45.57
N ASN A 121 7.23 -8.87 -45.36
CA ASN A 121 8.21 -8.36 -46.29
C ASN A 121 9.61 -8.85 -45.93
N ASN A 122 9.97 -10.06 -46.38
CA ASN A 122 11.37 -10.34 -46.72
C ASN A 122 11.82 -9.51 -47.95
N SER A 123 11.53 -8.21 -47.94
CA SER A 123 12.23 -7.19 -48.70
C SER A 123 12.75 -6.19 -47.67
N MET A 124 14.04 -6.34 -47.37
CA MET A 124 14.81 -5.30 -46.69
C MET A 124 14.56 -3.98 -47.42
N PHE A 125 14.11 -2.98 -46.66
CA PHE A 125 13.78 -1.63 -47.13
C PHE A 125 14.94 -1.06 -47.96
N THR A 126 14.86 -1.20 -49.28
CA THR A 126 15.77 -0.53 -50.22
C THR A 126 14.90 0.16 -51.28
N ASN A 127 14.92 1.50 -51.23
CA ASN A 127 14.33 2.40 -52.23
C ASN A 127 12.83 2.22 -52.56
N GLY A 128 11.95 2.21 -51.55
CA GLY A 128 10.55 2.65 -51.72
C GLY A 128 9.60 1.76 -52.53
N THR A 129 9.99 0.55 -52.96
CA THR A 129 9.08 -0.41 -53.61
C THR A 129 9.28 -1.82 -53.07
N ILE A 130 8.22 -2.41 -52.50
CA ILE A 130 8.17 -3.79 -52.03
C ILE A 130 7.89 -4.70 -53.24
N VAL A 131 8.83 -5.60 -53.56
CA VAL A 131 8.62 -6.69 -54.53
C VAL A 131 8.52 -8.00 -53.76
N LEU A 132 7.35 -8.63 -53.80
CA LEU A 132 7.14 -9.97 -53.25
C LEU A 132 7.74 -11.01 -54.23
N SER A 133 8.82 -11.65 -53.84
CA SER A 133 9.38 -12.81 -54.55
C SER A 133 9.02 -14.08 -53.78
N THR A 134 7.96 -14.77 -54.22
CA THR A 134 7.71 -16.15 -53.81
C THR A 134 8.70 -17.05 -54.52
N HIS A 135 9.73 -17.49 -53.80
CA HIS A 135 10.68 -18.48 -54.29
C HIS A 135 10.01 -19.87 -54.33
N GLN A 136 9.36 -20.20 -55.43
CA GLN A 136 9.12 -21.60 -55.79
C GLN A 136 10.18 -22.03 -56.80
N ASN A 137 11.03 -22.98 -56.40
CA ASN A 137 11.89 -23.73 -57.31
C ASN A 137 10.99 -24.53 -58.26
N VAL A 138 10.61 -23.93 -59.38
CA VAL A 138 10.13 -24.65 -60.56
C VAL A 138 11.09 -24.32 -61.68
N SER A 139 12.05 -25.21 -61.88
CA SER A 139 12.87 -25.24 -63.08
C SER A 139 11.96 -25.44 -64.29
N ASN A 140 12.05 -24.49 -65.22
CA ASN A 140 11.35 -24.44 -66.51
C ASN A 140 9.86 -24.06 -66.41
N VAL A 141 9.54 -22.79 -66.65
CA VAL A 141 8.65 -22.34 -67.73
C VAL A 141 8.78 -20.82 -67.87
N THR A 142 9.24 -20.38 -69.05
CA THR A 142 9.13 -19.03 -69.57
C THR A 142 7.66 -18.71 -69.88
N LYS A 143 6.88 -18.27 -68.90
CA LYS A 143 5.66 -17.51 -69.15
C LYS A 143 5.51 -16.45 -68.07
N VAL A 144 5.77 -15.21 -68.49
CA VAL A 144 5.21 -14.00 -67.88
C VAL A 144 3.69 -14.14 -67.94
N LEU A 145 3.12 -14.68 -66.87
CA LEU A 145 1.71 -14.55 -66.56
C LEU A 145 1.66 -13.56 -65.40
N LEU A 146 1.29 -12.32 -65.75
CA LEU A 146 0.77 -11.33 -64.82
C LEU A 146 -0.30 -12.01 -63.95
N HIS A 147 0.00 -12.24 -62.68
CA HIS A 147 -1.01 -12.56 -61.68
C HIS A 147 -1.10 -11.36 -60.74
N ASP A 148 -2.22 -10.66 -60.83
CA ASP A 148 -2.57 -9.39 -60.19
C ASP A 148 -2.71 -9.49 -58.65
N ASP A 149 -1.68 -9.93 -57.94
CA ASP A 149 -1.71 -9.98 -56.45
C ASP A 149 -0.43 -9.38 -55.82
N THR A 150 0.06 -8.26 -56.37
CA THR A 150 1.09 -7.46 -55.69
C THR A 150 0.45 -6.22 -55.06
N ILE A 151 0.12 -6.30 -53.77
CA ILE A 151 -0.28 -5.12 -52.99
C ILE A 151 0.97 -4.27 -52.78
N VAL A 152 1.14 -3.23 -53.59
CA VAL A 152 2.19 -2.23 -53.42
C VAL A 152 1.83 -1.38 -52.20
N VAL A 153 2.36 -1.75 -51.03
CA VAL A 153 2.21 -0.94 -49.82
C VAL A 153 3.07 0.31 -49.95
N THR A 154 2.43 1.44 -50.24
CA THR A 154 3.11 2.75 -50.37
C THR A 154 3.40 3.33 -48.97
N GLU A 155 4.51 4.06 -48.79
CA GLU A 155 4.85 4.73 -47.51
C GLU A 155 3.69 5.60 -46.97
N ALA A 156 2.95 6.27 -47.86
CA ALA A 156 1.79 7.08 -47.51
C ALA A 156 0.67 6.26 -46.83
N MET A 157 0.47 5.01 -47.23
CA MET A 157 -0.57 4.13 -46.63
C MET A 157 -0.16 3.66 -45.24
N VAL A 158 1.12 3.33 -45.03
CA VAL A 158 1.65 2.96 -43.70
C VAL A 158 1.56 4.15 -42.75
N MET A 159 1.93 5.35 -43.20
CA MET A 159 1.83 6.57 -42.41
C MET A 159 0.38 6.93 -42.08
N ALA A 160 -0.57 6.78 -43.03
CA ALA A 160 -1.99 7.01 -42.77
C ALA A 160 -2.55 6.03 -41.73
N TYR A 161 -2.21 4.74 -41.82
CA TYR A 161 -2.61 3.73 -40.84
C TYR A 161 -2.01 3.98 -39.45
N SER A 162 -0.72 4.32 -39.40
CA SER A 162 -0.03 4.66 -38.15
C SER A 162 -0.66 5.90 -37.48
N ASN A 163 -0.93 6.95 -38.26
CA ASN A 163 -1.59 8.16 -37.77
C ASN A 163 -3.00 7.88 -37.23
N TRP A 164 -3.78 7.00 -37.88
CA TRP A 164 -5.08 6.58 -37.37
C TRP A 164 -4.99 5.90 -36.00
N ASN A 165 -4.11 4.90 -35.88
CA ASN A 165 -3.93 4.17 -34.61
C ASN A 165 -3.39 5.06 -33.49
N MET A 166 -2.47 5.97 -33.82
CA MET A 166 -1.94 6.97 -32.90
C MET A 166 -3.05 7.91 -32.40
N ASN A 167 -3.90 8.42 -33.30
CA ASN A 167 -5.02 9.28 -32.91
C ASN A 167 -6.00 8.55 -31.98
N VAL A 168 -6.34 7.30 -32.27
CA VAL A 168 -7.20 6.49 -31.39
C VAL A 168 -6.55 6.29 -30.02
N TYR A 169 -5.26 5.96 -29.98
CA TYR A 169 -4.52 5.79 -28.73
C TYR A 169 -4.46 7.08 -27.91
N VAL A 170 -4.20 8.22 -28.53
CA VAL A 170 -4.20 9.54 -27.86
C VAL A 170 -5.57 9.87 -27.27
N VAL A 171 -6.66 9.58 -27.99
CA VAL A 171 -8.02 9.78 -27.47
C VAL A 171 -8.29 8.86 -26.28
N LEU A 172 -7.95 7.57 -26.36
CA LEU A 172 -8.12 6.62 -25.25
C LEU A 172 -7.33 7.04 -24.01
N ALA A 173 -6.06 7.41 -24.17
CA ALA A 173 -5.20 7.89 -23.09
C ALA A 173 -5.70 9.22 -22.50
N GLY A 174 -6.18 10.14 -23.35
CA GLY A 174 -6.78 11.40 -22.93
C GLY A 174 -8.04 11.20 -22.08
N VAL A 175 -8.97 10.36 -22.53
CA VAL A 175 -10.18 10.01 -21.76
C VAL A 175 -9.80 9.30 -20.45
N GLY A 176 -8.81 8.39 -20.50
CA GLY A 176 -8.28 7.71 -19.31
C GLY A 176 -7.75 8.69 -18.26
N THR A 177 -7.00 9.71 -18.70
CA THR A 177 -6.45 10.75 -17.82
C THR A 177 -7.55 11.59 -17.16
N VAL A 178 -8.54 12.02 -17.94
CA VAL A 178 -9.70 12.77 -17.42
C VAL A 178 -10.49 11.92 -16.42
N MET A 179 -10.67 10.63 -16.70
CA MET A 179 -11.33 9.69 -15.81
C MET A 179 -10.62 9.51 -14.47
N VAL A 180 -9.28 9.54 -14.42
CA VAL A 180 -8.53 9.54 -13.15
C VAL A 180 -8.87 10.77 -12.31
N VAL A 181 -8.95 11.95 -12.93
CA VAL A 181 -9.32 13.20 -12.24
C VAL A 181 -10.74 13.10 -11.70
N VAL A 182 -11.70 12.70 -12.53
CA VAL A 182 -13.12 12.54 -12.13
C VAL A 182 -13.23 11.54 -10.98
N ARG A 183 -12.59 10.38 -11.08
CA ARG A 183 -12.53 9.39 -9.99
C ARG A 183 -12.00 9.98 -8.69
N THR A 184 -10.90 10.70 -8.77
CA THR A 184 -10.24 11.28 -7.59
C THR A 184 -11.14 12.28 -6.90
N LEU A 185 -11.79 13.16 -7.67
CA LEU A 185 -12.78 14.12 -7.17
C LEU A 185 -13.99 13.42 -6.54
N LEU A 186 -14.53 12.37 -7.18
CA LEU A 186 -15.65 11.60 -6.63
C LEU A 186 -15.29 10.93 -5.30
N ASN A 187 -14.09 10.36 -5.18
CA ASN A 187 -13.61 9.76 -3.93
C ASN A 187 -13.46 10.82 -2.82
N SER A 188 -12.92 12.00 -3.15
CA SER A 188 -12.85 13.14 -2.23
C SER A 188 -14.24 13.64 -1.82
N CYS A 189 -15.18 13.76 -2.76
CA CYS A 189 -16.57 14.14 -2.46
C CYS A 189 -17.27 13.12 -1.55
N ALA A 190 -17.05 11.82 -1.79
CA ALA A 190 -17.57 10.75 -0.94
C ALA A 190 -16.98 10.82 0.49
N GLY A 191 -15.68 11.06 0.61
CA GLY A 191 -15.02 11.27 1.90
C GLY A 191 -15.52 12.50 2.64
N MET A 192 -15.62 13.64 1.97
CA MET A 192 -16.15 14.88 2.55
C MET A 192 -17.60 14.73 2.99
N ARG A 193 -18.43 14.01 2.22
CA ARG A 193 -19.81 13.74 2.59
C ARG A 193 -19.89 12.83 3.82
N ALA A 194 -19.10 11.76 3.86
CA ALA A 194 -19.04 10.86 5.01
C ALA A 194 -18.60 11.60 6.28
N SER A 195 -17.53 12.39 6.18
CA SER A 195 -17.03 13.26 7.25
C SER A 195 -18.14 14.18 7.79
N ASN A 196 -18.80 14.95 6.92
CA ASN A 196 -19.86 15.86 7.34
C ASN A 196 -21.04 15.15 8.02
N VAL A 197 -21.46 14.00 7.49
CA VAL A 197 -22.57 13.23 8.08
C VAL A 197 -22.20 12.68 9.46
N LEU A 198 -20.98 12.13 9.60
CA LEU A 198 -20.50 11.58 10.87
C LEU A 198 -20.26 12.69 11.91
N PHE A 199 -19.64 13.80 11.51
CA PHE A 199 -19.40 14.96 12.37
C PHE A 199 -20.71 15.57 12.87
N ASN A 200 -21.67 15.82 11.98
CA ASN A 200 -22.97 16.36 12.35
C ASN A 200 -23.77 15.38 13.20
N GLY A 201 -23.69 14.07 12.90
CA GLY A 201 -24.30 13.03 13.71
C GLY A 201 -23.78 13.01 15.14
N MET A 202 -22.45 13.04 15.29
CA MET A 202 -21.79 13.08 16.60
C MET A 202 -22.12 14.37 17.36
N THR A 203 -22.08 15.52 16.67
CA THR A 203 -22.42 16.84 17.26
C THR A 203 -23.86 16.86 17.75
N ASN A 204 -24.80 16.35 16.96
CA ASN A 204 -26.19 16.28 17.33
C ASN A 204 -26.41 15.35 18.54
N THR A 205 -25.67 14.24 18.67
CA THR A 205 -25.78 13.40 19.87
C THR A 205 -25.21 14.10 21.11
N VAL A 206 -24.05 14.73 21.01
CA VAL A 206 -23.38 15.40 22.14
C VAL A 206 -24.17 16.60 22.65
N VAL A 207 -24.70 17.45 21.75
CA VAL A 207 -25.48 18.64 22.14
C VAL A 207 -26.82 18.26 22.80
N ASN A 208 -27.40 17.13 22.42
CA ASN A 208 -28.66 16.63 23.00
C ASN A 208 -28.43 15.72 24.23
N ALA A 209 -27.19 15.49 24.65
CA ALA A 209 -26.91 14.69 25.83
C ALA A 209 -27.28 15.47 27.10
N PRO A 210 -27.89 14.83 28.11
CA PRO A 210 -28.17 15.51 29.38
C PRO A 210 -26.87 15.88 30.08
N LEU A 211 -26.85 17.01 30.77
CA LEU A 211 -25.64 17.51 31.44
C LEU A 211 -25.06 16.52 32.48
N ALA A 212 -25.92 15.67 33.05
CA ALA A 212 -25.52 14.60 33.98
C ALA A 212 -24.61 13.53 33.33
N ASP A 213 -24.72 13.33 32.01
CA ASP A 213 -23.88 12.40 31.27
C ASP A 213 -22.54 13.03 30.84
N LEU A 214 -22.37 14.34 31.01
CA LEU A 214 -21.19 15.11 30.62
C LEU A 214 -20.26 15.37 31.81
N SER A 215 -19.73 14.29 32.39
CA SER A 215 -18.64 14.40 33.37
C SER A 215 -17.35 14.93 32.72
N PRO A 216 -16.45 15.61 33.47
CA PRO A 216 -15.18 16.14 32.93
C PRO A 216 -14.37 15.08 32.15
N ASP A 217 -14.33 13.85 32.64
CA ASP A 217 -13.62 12.74 32.00
C ASP A 217 -14.25 12.34 30.65
N ARG A 218 -15.59 12.37 30.56
CA ARG A 218 -16.32 12.08 29.32
C ARG A 218 -16.14 13.20 28.30
N VAL A 219 -16.15 14.45 28.74
CA VAL A 219 -15.86 15.61 27.86
C VAL A 219 -14.45 15.50 27.27
N SER A 220 -13.45 15.13 28.08
CA SER A 220 -12.08 14.89 27.60
C SER A 220 -12.02 13.80 26.53
N ARG A 221 -12.72 12.67 26.76
CA ARG A 221 -12.80 11.58 25.78
C ARG A 221 -13.48 11.99 24.48
N ILE A 222 -14.61 12.70 24.56
CA ILE A 222 -15.35 13.22 23.40
C ILE A 222 -14.45 14.16 22.59
N LEU A 223 -13.71 15.06 23.26
CA LEU A 223 -12.76 15.96 22.60
C LEU A 223 -11.62 15.19 21.91
N GLY A 224 -11.14 14.11 22.54
CA GLY A 224 -10.17 13.20 21.93
C GLY A 224 -10.66 12.58 20.62
N VAL A 225 -11.93 12.17 20.59
CA VAL A 225 -12.57 11.60 19.39
C VAL A 225 -12.77 12.67 18.30
N TYR A 226 -13.23 13.88 18.66
CA TYR A 226 -13.31 15.00 17.72
C TYR A 226 -11.96 15.40 17.12
N ASN A 227 -10.87 15.27 17.88
CA ASN A 227 -9.56 15.67 17.40
C ASN A 227 -8.89 14.55 16.58
N ALA A 228 -8.72 13.37 17.17
CA ALA A 228 -7.93 12.29 16.57
C ALA A 228 -8.73 11.43 15.59
N ASP A 229 -9.96 11.05 15.97
CA ASP A 229 -10.74 10.10 15.17
C ASP A 229 -11.40 10.80 13.98
N MET A 230 -11.97 11.99 14.16
CA MET A 230 -12.48 12.76 13.02
C MET A 230 -11.38 13.16 12.05
N ALA A 231 -10.19 13.57 12.51
CA ALA A 231 -9.07 13.83 11.59
C ALA A 231 -8.71 12.60 10.74
N THR A 232 -8.83 11.41 11.32
CA THR A 232 -8.63 10.12 10.62
C THR A 232 -9.73 9.86 9.58
N VAL A 233 -11.00 10.14 9.93
CA VAL A 233 -12.18 10.04 9.04
C VAL A 233 -12.07 11.03 7.88
N ASP A 234 -11.58 12.25 8.13
CA ASP A 234 -11.57 13.35 7.17
C ASP A 234 -10.46 13.19 6.12
N THR A 235 -9.29 12.72 6.53
CA THR A 235 -8.08 12.76 5.70
C THR A 235 -7.51 11.39 5.38
N ARG A 236 -7.24 10.59 6.42
CA ARG A 236 -6.49 9.34 6.28
C ARG A 236 -7.33 8.25 5.61
N LEU A 237 -8.55 8.06 6.07
CA LEU A 237 -9.41 6.98 5.59
C LEU A 237 -9.82 7.12 4.11
N PRO A 238 -10.28 8.28 3.60
CA PRO A 238 -10.63 8.42 2.19
C PRO A 238 -9.45 8.13 1.26
N PHE A 239 -8.25 8.57 1.65
CA PHE A 239 -7.03 8.32 0.88
C PHE A 239 -6.60 6.85 0.94
N SER A 240 -6.56 6.26 2.13
CA SER A 240 -6.16 4.86 2.31
C SER A 240 -7.14 3.89 1.67
N LEU A 241 -8.45 4.10 1.86
CA LEU A 241 -9.48 3.25 1.26
C LEU A 241 -9.52 3.41 -0.26
N GLY A 242 -9.42 4.64 -0.77
CA GLY A 242 -9.35 4.90 -2.21
C GLY A 242 -8.12 4.26 -2.86
N GLY A 243 -6.94 4.39 -2.22
CA GLY A 243 -5.71 3.75 -2.65
C GLY A 243 -5.81 2.22 -2.61
N PHE A 244 -6.35 1.65 -1.54
CA PHE A 244 -6.59 0.21 -1.41
C PHE A 244 -7.47 -0.32 -2.56
N VAL A 245 -8.66 0.27 -2.76
CA VAL A 245 -9.58 -0.14 -3.82
C VAL A 245 -8.94 0.02 -5.19
N ALA A 246 -8.22 1.10 -5.44
CA ALA A 246 -7.54 1.31 -6.71
C ALA A 246 -6.55 0.19 -7.04
N ASN A 247 -5.66 -0.14 -6.10
CA ASN A 247 -4.62 -1.17 -6.30
C ASN A 247 -5.21 -2.58 -6.41
N VAL A 248 -6.28 -2.90 -5.67
CA VAL A 248 -7.01 -4.17 -5.82
C VAL A 248 -7.55 -4.29 -7.24
N PHE A 249 -8.23 -3.25 -7.74
CA PHE A 249 -8.77 -3.25 -9.10
C PHE A 249 -7.69 -3.37 -10.17
N ILE A 250 -6.56 -2.65 -10.04
CA ILE A 250 -5.43 -2.76 -10.98
C ILE A 250 -4.95 -4.22 -11.03
N SER A 251 -4.69 -4.78 -9.85
CA SER A 251 -4.17 -6.14 -9.73
C SER A 251 -5.12 -7.18 -10.33
N VAL A 252 -6.42 -7.09 -10.03
CA VAL A 252 -7.44 -8.02 -10.54
C VAL A 252 -7.60 -7.92 -12.05
N PHE A 253 -7.69 -6.71 -12.61
CA PHE A 253 -7.87 -6.52 -14.05
C PHE A 253 -6.62 -6.93 -14.85
N CYS A 254 -5.42 -6.57 -14.40
CA CYS A 254 -4.18 -6.98 -15.05
C CYS A 254 -3.96 -8.50 -14.98
N LEU A 255 -4.18 -9.13 -13.82
CA LEU A 255 -4.10 -10.58 -13.70
C LEU A 255 -5.17 -11.28 -14.55
N GLY A 256 -6.40 -10.76 -14.55
CA GLY A 256 -7.49 -11.26 -15.39
C GLY A 256 -7.13 -11.19 -16.88
N ALA A 257 -6.58 -10.05 -17.32
CA ALA A 257 -6.07 -9.89 -18.68
C ALA A 257 -4.97 -10.89 -19.02
N CYS A 258 -4.00 -11.10 -18.12
CA CYS A 258 -2.96 -12.11 -18.30
C CYS A 258 -3.55 -13.53 -18.45
N ILE A 259 -4.51 -13.91 -17.59
CA ILE A 259 -5.17 -15.22 -17.65
C ILE A 259 -5.88 -15.42 -18.99
N VAL A 260 -6.62 -14.42 -19.46
CA VAL A 260 -7.33 -14.46 -20.75
C VAL A 260 -6.33 -14.58 -21.91
N CYS A 261 -5.25 -13.79 -21.90
CA CYS A 261 -4.25 -13.81 -22.96
C CYS A 261 -3.46 -15.13 -23.02
N LEU A 262 -3.19 -15.75 -21.88
CA LEU A 262 -2.40 -17.00 -21.77
C LEU A 262 -3.24 -18.28 -21.91
N ARG A 263 -4.57 -18.19 -22.09
CA ARG A 263 -5.47 -19.34 -22.33
C ARG A 263 -5.26 -20.44 -21.26
N TRP A 264 -4.95 -21.68 -21.67
CA TRP A 264 -4.74 -22.82 -20.78
C TRP A 264 -3.59 -22.61 -19.79
N SER A 265 -2.54 -21.89 -20.19
CA SER A 265 -1.40 -21.58 -19.31
C SER A 265 -1.76 -20.56 -18.21
N GLY A 266 -2.91 -19.88 -18.33
CA GLY A 266 -3.45 -18.99 -17.30
C GLY A 266 -3.82 -19.69 -15.99
N ILE A 267 -4.02 -21.02 -16.00
CA ILE A 267 -4.32 -21.79 -14.78
C ILE A 267 -3.16 -21.68 -13.77
N ALA A 268 -1.91 -21.64 -14.23
CA ALA A 268 -0.74 -21.45 -13.37
C ALA A 268 -0.78 -20.09 -12.64
N LEU A 269 -1.35 -19.05 -13.26
CA LEU A 269 -1.51 -17.74 -12.62
C LEU A 269 -2.52 -17.76 -11.48
N ILE A 270 -3.57 -18.58 -11.59
CA ILE A 270 -4.55 -18.76 -10.52
C ILE A 270 -3.87 -19.39 -9.29
N LEU A 271 -3.00 -20.38 -9.51
CA LEU A 271 -2.21 -20.99 -8.44
C LEU A 271 -1.30 -19.96 -7.75
N TRP A 272 -0.59 -19.14 -8.53
CA TRP A 272 0.23 -18.07 -7.98
C TRP A 272 -0.60 -17.01 -7.23
N GLY A 273 -1.76 -16.63 -7.75
CA GLY A 273 -2.70 -15.73 -7.09
C GLY A 273 -3.16 -16.28 -5.74
N GLY A 274 -3.46 -17.58 -5.66
CA GLY A 274 -3.76 -18.27 -4.40
C GLY A 274 -2.59 -18.23 -3.43
N LEU A 275 -1.36 -18.43 -3.91
CA LEU A 275 -0.16 -18.37 -3.09
C LEU A 275 0.12 -16.94 -2.57
N TYR A 276 -0.14 -15.91 -3.39
CA TYR A 276 -0.11 -14.51 -2.97
C TYR A 276 -1.09 -14.23 -1.83
N VAL A 277 -2.33 -14.69 -1.95
CA VAL A 277 -3.36 -14.53 -0.90
C VAL A 277 -2.96 -15.30 0.36
N TYR A 278 -2.41 -16.52 0.21
CA TYR A 278 -1.91 -17.32 1.33
C TYR A 278 -0.82 -16.57 2.10
N PHE A 279 0.28 -16.16 1.45
CA PHE A 279 1.37 -15.44 2.14
C PHE A 279 0.92 -14.08 2.69
N GLY A 280 0.09 -13.34 1.96
CA GLY A 280 -0.46 -12.06 2.41
C GLY A 280 -1.35 -12.20 3.65
N SER A 281 -2.20 -13.23 3.70
CA SER A 281 -3.07 -13.49 4.85
C SER A 281 -2.28 -13.89 6.10
N HIS A 282 -1.22 -14.69 5.92
CA HIS A 282 -0.31 -15.05 7.01
C HIS A 282 0.53 -13.86 7.52
N PHE A 283 0.86 -12.90 6.66
CA PHE A 283 1.58 -11.69 7.04
C PHE A 283 0.69 -10.68 7.79
N ALA A 284 -0.59 -10.59 7.42
CA ALA A 284 -1.50 -9.56 7.92
C ALA A 284 -1.59 -9.54 9.46
N ARG A 285 -1.71 -10.72 10.10
CA ARG A 285 -1.86 -10.83 11.57
C ARG A 285 -0.61 -10.36 12.33
N PRO A 286 0.60 -10.90 12.09
CA PRO A 286 1.82 -10.38 12.71
C PRO A 286 2.05 -8.89 12.44
N ALA A 287 1.76 -8.42 11.22
CA ALA A 287 1.94 -7.02 10.84
C ALA A 287 1.06 -6.09 11.69
N GLN A 288 -0.20 -6.47 11.89
CA GLN A 288 -1.13 -5.74 12.75
C GLN A 288 -0.66 -5.70 14.21
N GLU A 289 -0.25 -6.83 14.78
CA GLU A 289 0.22 -6.88 16.17
C GLU A 289 1.48 -6.03 16.40
N VAL A 290 2.42 -6.08 15.46
CA VAL A 290 3.64 -5.26 15.54
C VAL A 290 3.32 -3.77 15.35
N GLU A 291 2.38 -3.42 14.46
CA GLU A 291 1.90 -2.04 14.32
C GLU A 291 1.18 -1.55 15.59
N ARG A 292 0.36 -2.40 16.22
CA ARG A 292 -0.28 -2.13 17.53
C ARG A 292 0.78 -1.84 18.60
N LEU A 293 1.81 -2.68 18.70
CA LEU A 293 2.92 -2.48 19.63
C LEU A 293 3.71 -1.19 19.35
N ALA A 294 3.96 -0.88 18.08
CA ALA A 294 4.64 0.36 17.68
C ALA A 294 3.83 1.61 18.07
N ASN A 295 2.51 1.57 17.92
CA ASN A 295 1.62 2.64 18.34
C ASN A 295 1.52 2.75 19.88
N ALA A 296 1.42 1.63 20.58
CA ALA A 296 1.34 1.58 22.04
C ALA A 296 2.61 2.11 22.72
N THR A 297 3.79 1.88 22.13
CA THR A 297 5.07 2.42 22.65
C THR A 297 5.30 3.89 22.29
N ARG A 298 4.70 4.38 21.20
CA ARG A 298 4.83 5.78 20.76
C ARG A 298 4.10 6.76 21.68
N ALA A 299 2.90 6.40 22.12
CA ALA A 299 2.07 7.25 22.98
C ALA A 299 2.77 7.69 24.29
N PRO A 300 3.33 6.79 25.13
CA PRO A 300 4.00 7.17 26.37
C PRO A 300 5.28 7.97 26.12
N HIS A 301 6.01 7.69 25.03
CA HIS A 301 7.17 8.47 24.65
C HIS A 301 6.81 9.94 24.38
N VAL A 302 5.77 10.19 23.58
CA VAL A 302 5.29 11.55 23.27
C VAL A 302 4.75 12.25 24.53
N ALA A 303 3.95 11.55 25.33
CA ALA A 303 3.42 12.08 26.58
C ALA A 303 4.54 12.49 27.55
N PHE A 304 5.57 11.65 27.70
CA PHE A 304 6.72 11.94 28.55
C PHE A 304 7.46 13.21 28.11
N VAL A 305 7.63 13.42 26.80
CA VAL A 305 8.26 14.65 26.27
C VAL A 305 7.41 15.88 26.62
N HIS A 306 6.10 15.83 26.42
CA HIS A 306 5.21 16.95 26.77
C HIS A 306 5.27 17.28 28.26
N GLN A 307 5.20 16.27 29.14
CA GLN A 307 5.29 16.44 30.59
C GLN A 307 6.66 17.01 31.01
N SER A 308 7.74 16.53 30.39
CA SER A 308 9.10 16.99 30.66
C SER A 308 9.31 18.45 30.26
N VAL A 309 8.72 18.89 29.13
CA VAL A 309 8.78 20.29 28.69
C VAL A 309 7.97 21.18 29.62
N ALA A 310 6.74 20.79 29.96
CA ALA A 310 5.89 21.55 30.87
C ALA A 310 6.51 21.65 32.29
N GLY A 311 7.13 20.58 32.77
CA GLY A 311 7.78 20.51 34.09
C GLY A 311 9.25 20.95 34.10
N ALA A 312 9.80 21.47 33.00
CA ALA A 312 11.25 21.67 32.85
C ALA A 312 11.88 22.53 33.95
N VAL A 313 11.19 23.58 34.40
CA VAL A 313 11.67 24.47 35.48
C VAL A 313 11.76 23.71 36.79
N VAL A 314 10.72 22.95 37.14
CA VAL A 314 10.65 22.16 38.37
C VAL A 314 11.73 21.07 38.37
N ILE A 315 11.89 20.34 37.26
CA ILE A 315 12.91 19.31 37.11
C ILE A 315 14.32 19.88 37.32
N ARG A 316 14.60 21.08 36.78
CA ARG A 316 15.89 21.76 36.98
C ARG A 316 16.06 22.28 38.41
N ALA A 317 15.00 22.72 39.06
CA ALA A 317 15.03 23.22 40.45
C ALA A 317 15.42 22.13 41.46
N PHE A 318 15.02 20.87 41.23
CA PHE A 318 15.45 19.72 42.05
C PHE A 318 16.89 19.25 41.77
N GLY A 319 17.62 19.95 40.89
CA GLY A 319 19.06 19.75 40.66
C GLY A 319 19.42 18.66 39.64
N LEU A 320 20.73 18.52 39.40
CA LEU A 320 21.28 17.68 38.32
C LEU A 320 20.92 16.20 38.43
N LYS A 321 20.71 15.67 39.64
CA LYS A 321 20.32 14.27 39.84
C LYS A 321 18.96 13.97 39.20
N GLN A 322 17.98 14.87 39.39
CA GLN A 322 16.64 14.71 38.83
C GLN A 322 16.63 14.89 37.31
N VAL A 323 17.43 15.82 36.79
CA VAL A 323 17.64 15.99 35.33
C VAL A 323 18.18 14.70 34.71
N ARG A 324 19.19 14.07 35.33
CA ARG A 324 19.75 12.79 34.86
C ARG A 324 18.72 11.66 34.90
N ARG A 325 17.88 11.59 35.95
CA ARG A 325 16.79 10.61 36.04
C ARG A 325 15.80 10.75 34.88
N PHE A 326 15.36 11.97 34.57
CA PHE A 326 14.47 12.22 33.44
C PHE A 326 15.13 11.88 32.09
N HIS A 327 16.43 12.13 31.94
CA HIS A 327 17.17 11.73 30.74
C HIS A 327 17.21 10.20 30.57
N ARG A 328 17.47 9.44 31.65
CA ARG A 328 17.44 7.97 31.60
C ARG A 328 16.05 7.44 31.26
N LEU A 329 15.01 7.99 31.87
CA LEU A 329 13.63 7.60 31.60
C LEU A 329 13.23 7.90 30.14
N HIS A 330 13.66 9.05 29.61
CA HIS A 330 13.50 9.36 28.18
C HIS A 330 14.17 8.31 27.30
N GLN A 331 15.43 7.95 27.59
CA GLN A 331 16.16 6.92 26.84
C GLN A 331 15.43 5.58 26.85
N THR A 332 14.87 5.16 28.00
CA THR A 332 14.07 3.94 28.09
C THR A 332 12.82 3.98 27.21
N HIS A 333 12.10 5.11 27.17
CA HIS A 333 10.95 5.28 26.28
C HIS A 333 11.34 5.24 24.79
N VAL A 334 12.45 5.90 24.44
CA VAL A 334 13.00 5.90 23.08
C VAL A 334 13.40 4.49 22.65
N ASP A 335 14.08 3.72 23.50
CA ASP A 335 14.46 2.35 23.20
C ASP A 335 13.26 1.43 22.98
N ALA A 336 12.25 1.52 23.85
CA ALA A 336 11.05 0.71 23.73
C ALA A 336 10.35 0.98 22.39
N HIS A 337 10.22 2.26 22.02
CA HIS A 337 9.65 2.65 20.74
C HIS A 337 10.51 2.21 19.56
N HIS A 338 11.83 2.38 19.62
CA HIS A 338 12.75 1.95 18.57
C HIS A 338 12.76 0.44 18.37
N ARG A 339 12.68 -0.36 19.43
CA ARG A 339 12.58 -1.83 19.32
C ARG A 339 11.31 -2.25 18.57
N ALA A 340 10.17 -1.65 18.91
CA ALA A 340 8.91 -1.92 18.23
C ALA A 340 8.92 -1.44 16.77
N SER A 341 9.44 -0.24 16.51
CA SER A 341 9.58 0.32 15.16
C SER A 341 10.55 -0.49 14.29
N TYR A 342 11.65 -0.97 14.85
CA TYR A 342 12.59 -1.84 14.16
C TYR A 342 11.95 -3.18 13.80
N ALA A 343 11.23 -3.81 14.74
CA ALA A 343 10.48 -5.03 14.46
C ALA A 343 9.46 -4.83 13.32
N HIS A 344 8.76 -3.69 13.30
CA HIS A 344 7.84 -3.33 12.22
C HIS A 344 8.56 -3.26 10.85
N GLN A 345 9.71 -2.59 10.80
CA GLN A 345 10.50 -2.48 9.57
C GLN A 345 11.03 -3.83 9.09
N VAL A 346 11.59 -4.65 9.99
CA VAL A 346 12.11 -5.98 9.65
C VAL A 346 11.00 -6.87 9.10
N LEU A 347 9.82 -6.83 9.72
CA LEU A 347 8.66 -7.60 9.27
C LEU A 347 8.19 -7.16 7.88
N ALA A 348 8.12 -5.85 7.62
CA ALA A 348 7.78 -5.31 6.30
C ALA A 348 8.78 -5.75 5.21
N HIS A 349 10.09 -5.66 5.48
CA HIS A 349 11.13 -6.09 4.54
C HIS A 349 11.11 -7.61 4.30
N TRP A 350 10.86 -8.40 5.35
CA TRP A 350 10.70 -9.85 5.21
C TRP A 350 9.56 -10.20 4.24
N PHE A 351 8.43 -9.51 4.36
CA PHE A 351 7.28 -9.71 3.47
C PHE A 351 7.59 -9.26 2.05
N ALA A 352 8.15 -8.07 1.86
CA ALA A 352 8.55 -7.55 0.55
C ALA A 352 9.49 -8.54 -0.17
N LEU A 353 10.51 -9.06 0.52
CA LEU A 353 11.45 -10.02 -0.06
C LEU A 353 10.76 -11.33 -0.48
N ARG A 354 9.85 -11.86 0.33
CA ARG A 354 9.09 -13.07 0.00
C ARG A 354 8.16 -12.86 -1.20
N MET A 355 7.49 -11.71 -1.24
CA MET A 355 6.59 -11.33 -2.33
C MET A 355 7.35 -11.09 -3.64
N GLN A 356 8.53 -10.50 -3.57
CA GLN A 356 9.43 -10.30 -4.72
C GLN A 356 9.99 -11.63 -5.25
N LEU A 357 10.34 -12.58 -4.37
CA LEU A 357 10.76 -13.91 -4.81
C LEU A 357 9.62 -14.66 -5.51
N LEU A 358 8.42 -14.63 -4.94
CA LEU A 358 7.23 -15.22 -5.53
C LEU A 358 6.90 -14.56 -6.88
N HIS A 359 7.10 -13.25 -6.97
CA HIS A 359 6.98 -12.51 -8.22
C HIS A 359 7.99 -12.97 -9.30
N ALA A 360 9.26 -13.17 -8.93
CA ALA A 360 10.26 -13.66 -9.87
C ALA A 360 9.86 -15.05 -10.42
N CYS A 361 9.32 -15.92 -9.56
CA CYS A 361 8.78 -17.21 -9.99
C CYS A 361 7.54 -17.07 -10.90
N LEU A 362 6.64 -16.13 -10.60
CA LEU A 362 5.49 -15.80 -11.45
C LEU A 362 5.96 -15.39 -12.86
N ILE A 363 6.90 -14.43 -12.97
CA ILE A 363 7.43 -13.99 -14.28
C ILE A 363 8.09 -15.16 -15.01
N ALA A 364 8.91 -15.96 -14.32
CA ALA A 364 9.56 -17.12 -14.93
C ALA A 364 8.52 -18.11 -15.50
N SER A 365 7.42 -18.34 -14.77
CA SER A 365 6.33 -19.20 -15.24
C SER A 365 5.58 -18.62 -16.45
N ILE A 366 5.37 -17.30 -16.49
CA ILE A 366 4.76 -16.60 -17.63
C ILE A 366 5.67 -16.67 -18.86
N ALA A 367 6.97 -16.44 -18.68
CA ALA A 367 7.95 -16.53 -19.75
C ALA A 367 8.03 -17.96 -20.31
N ALA A 368 8.06 -18.98 -19.45
CA ALA A 368 8.02 -20.37 -19.86
C ALA A 368 6.72 -20.74 -20.58
N ALA A 369 5.57 -20.28 -20.06
CA ALA A 369 4.27 -20.49 -20.67
C ALA A 369 4.17 -19.85 -22.05
N ALA A 370 4.65 -18.61 -22.20
CA ALA A 370 4.68 -17.92 -23.47
C ALA A 370 5.61 -18.61 -24.47
N ALA A 371 6.80 -19.04 -24.05
CA ALA A 371 7.72 -19.81 -24.90
C ALA A 371 7.08 -21.13 -25.38
N ALA A 372 6.35 -21.82 -24.50
CA ALA A 372 5.60 -23.02 -24.86
C ALA A 372 4.41 -22.74 -25.79
N LEU A 373 3.77 -21.57 -25.68
CA LEU A 373 2.67 -21.21 -26.57
C LEU A 373 3.17 -20.82 -27.97
N VAL A 374 4.35 -20.19 -28.07
CA VAL A 374 5.01 -19.90 -29.35
C VAL A 374 5.36 -21.16 -30.13
N SER A 375 5.62 -22.30 -29.47
CA SER A 375 5.89 -23.57 -30.15
C SER A 375 4.64 -24.32 -30.61
N THR A 376 3.44 -23.86 -30.24
CA THR A 376 2.16 -24.40 -30.71
C THR A 376 1.63 -23.65 -31.94
N THR A 377 0.76 -24.31 -32.73
CA THR A 377 0.21 -23.76 -33.98
C THR A 377 -0.63 -22.49 -33.81
N ASP A 378 -1.14 -22.22 -32.61
CA ASP A 378 -1.91 -21.02 -32.24
C ASP A 378 -1.01 -19.99 -31.49
N GLY A 379 0.18 -19.70 -32.02
CA GLY A 379 1.19 -18.88 -31.36
C GLY A 379 0.68 -17.54 -30.83
N LEU A 380 1.23 -17.09 -29.69
CA LEU A 380 0.91 -15.80 -29.09
C LEU A 380 1.46 -14.66 -29.97
N SER A 381 0.64 -13.65 -30.26
CA SER A 381 1.14 -12.44 -30.94
C SER A 381 2.27 -11.78 -30.12
N PRO A 382 3.35 -11.30 -30.75
CA PRO A 382 4.42 -10.56 -30.07
C PRO A 382 3.92 -9.35 -29.26
N GLY A 383 2.90 -8.64 -29.75
CA GLY A 383 2.31 -7.53 -29.03
C GLY A 383 1.57 -7.97 -27.77
N LEU A 384 0.90 -9.14 -27.83
CA LEU A 384 0.15 -9.68 -26.69
C LEU A 384 1.10 -10.26 -25.64
N PHE A 385 2.21 -10.87 -26.08
CA PHE A 385 3.31 -11.26 -25.19
C PHE A 385 3.87 -10.07 -24.43
N GLY A 386 4.20 -8.98 -25.13
CA GLY A 386 4.71 -7.76 -24.51
C GLY A 386 3.74 -7.17 -23.48
N LEU A 387 2.44 -7.21 -23.76
CA LEU A 387 1.40 -6.78 -22.82
C LEU A 387 1.36 -7.65 -21.56
N VAL A 388 1.31 -8.97 -21.71
CA VAL A 388 1.28 -9.92 -20.58
C VAL A 388 2.55 -9.81 -19.74
N PHE A 389 3.70 -9.66 -20.37
CA PHE A 389 4.97 -9.49 -19.68
C PHE A 389 5.02 -8.15 -18.90
N ASN A 390 4.52 -7.06 -19.50
CA ASN A 390 4.40 -5.78 -18.81
C ASN A 390 3.47 -5.86 -17.60
N TYR A 391 2.31 -6.52 -17.72
CA TYR A 391 1.40 -6.72 -16.59
C TYR A 391 1.96 -7.65 -15.53
N ALA A 392 2.73 -8.68 -15.91
CA ALA A 392 3.43 -9.52 -14.97
C ALA A 392 4.34 -8.69 -14.06
N LEU A 393 5.08 -7.73 -14.63
CA LEU A 393 5.96 -6.80 -13.91
C LEU A 393 5.19 -5.76 -13.08
N LEU A 394 4.02 -5.31 -13.55
CA LEU A 394 3.26 -4.23 -12.94
C LEU A 394 2.44 -4.67 -11.71
N VAL A 395 1.81 -5.85 -11.76
CA VAL A 395 0.89 -6.34 -10.71
C VAL A 395 1.49 -6.45 -9.30
N PRO A 396 2.71 -6.98 -9.09
CA PRO A 396 3.20 -7.28 -7.75
C PRO A 396 3.44 -6.08 -6.85
N PRO A 397 4.04 -4.96 -7.32
CA PRO A 397 4.10 -3.74 -6.51
C PRO A 397 2.72 -3.29 -6.04
N HIS A 398 1.68 -3.45 -6.85
CA HIS A 398 0.29 -3.14 -6.46
C HIS A 398 -0.22 -4.12 -5.40
N LEU A 399 0.02 -5.43 -5.55
CA LEU A 399 -0.38 -6.43 -4.56
C LEU A 399 0.34 -6.25 -3.22
N GLU A 400 1.64 -5.98 -3.23
CA GLU A 400 2.42 -5.65 -2.02
C GLU A 400 1.80 -4.45 -1.32
N PHE A 401 1.52 -3.37 -2.06
CA PHE A 401 0.90 -2.17 -1.54
C PHE A 401 -0.49 -2.43 -0.94
N VAL A 402 -1.30 -3.32 -1.54
CA VAL A 402 -2.61 -3.73 -0.98
C VAL A 402 -2.48 -4.30 0.42
N PHE A 403 -1.52 -5.20 0.64
CA PHE A 403 -1.30 -5.80 1.96
C PHE A 403 -0.73 -4.81 2.97
N THR A 404 0.19 -3.93 2.55
CA THR A 404 0.77 -2.91 3.42
C THR A 404 -0.25 -1.84 3.82
N ILE A 405 -1.10 -1.37 2.91
CA ILE A 405 -2.08 -0.33 3.22
C ILE A 405 -3.27 -0.85 4.05
N TRP A 406 -3.55 -2.15 3.99
CA TRP A 406 -4.67 -2.79 4.69
C TRP A 406 -4.61 -2.59 6.20
N SER A 407 -3.43 -2.69 6.82
CA SER A 407 -3.28 -2.48 8.27
C SER A 407 -3.60 -1.03 8.67
N GLY A 408 -3.20 -0.07 7.84
CA GLY A 408 -3.55 1.34 8.01
C GLY A 408 -5.04 1.62 7.82
N VAL A 409 -5.71 0.94 6.90
CA VAL A 409 -7.17 1.01 6.71
C VAL A 409 -7.89 0.49 7.95
N LEU A 410 -7.51 -0.70 8.46
CA LEU A 410 -8.09 -1.28 9.67
C LEU A 410 -7.91 -0.39 10.89
N SER A 411 -6.71 0.16 11.08
CA SER A 411 -6.43 1.11 12.16
C SER A 411 -7.31 2.37 12.04
N SER A 412 -7.55 2.85 10.82
CA SER A 412 -8.41 4.01 10.56
C SER A 412 -9.90 3.69 10.80
N LEU A 413 -10.35 2.49 10.44
CA LEU A 413 -11.70 2.00 10.71
C LEU A 413 -11.99 1.91 12.20
N ALA A 414 -10.97 1.71 13.04
CA ALA A 414 -11.19 1.72 14.47
C ALA A 414 -11.60 3.10 15.02
N GLY A 415 -11.06 4.18 14.45
CA GLY A 415 -11.52 5.55 14.74
C GLY A 415 -12.95 5.79 14.26
N VAL A 416 -13.28 5.31 13.06
CA VAL A 416 -14.65 5.37 12.52
C VAL A 416 -15.64 4.68 13.44
N HIS A 417 -15.32 3.50 13.95
CA HIS A 417 -16.22 2.76 14.82
C HIS A 417 -16.53 3.55 16.09
N ARG A 418 -15.51 4.11 16.75
CA ARG A 418 -15.71 4.99 17.92
C ARG A 418 -16.61 6.17 17.60
N VAL A 419 -16.40 6.83 16.47
CA VAL A 419 -17.29 7.91 16.01
C VAL A 419 -18.72 7.41 15.83
N LEU A 420 -18.90 6.25 15.21
CA LEU A 420 -20.21 5.63 15.02
C LEU A 420 -20.87 5.25 16.34
N GLU A 421 -20.14 4.84 17.38
CA GLU A 421 -20.71 4.60 18.71
C GLU A 421 -21.37 5.86 19.28
N TYR A 422 -20.77 7.05 19.11
CA TYR A 422 -21.40 8.31 19.53
C TYR A 422 -22.58 8.71 18.62
N VAL A 423 -22.50 8.46 17.32
CA VAL A 423 -23.62 8.72 16.40
C VAL A 423 -24.81 7.82 16.74
N HIS A 424 -24.58 6.53 16.93
CA HIS A 424 -25.59 5.54 17.27
C HIS A 424 -25.97 5.53 18.75
N GLY A 425 -25.23 6.21 19.64
CA GLY A 425 -25.60 6.37 21.05
C GLY A 425 -26.98 7.01 21.24
N ARG A 426 -27.48 7.74 20.22
CA ARG A 426 -28.89 8.19 20.16
C ARG A 426 -29.88 7.05 19.88
N GLN A 427 -29.48 6.01 19.16
CA GLN A 427 -30.29 4.83 18.84
C GLN A 427 -30.14 3.68 19.86
N SER A 428 -29.00 3.59 20.54
CA SER A 428 -28.71 2.56 21.56
C SER A 428 -29.29 2.88 22.95
N LYS A 429 -30.31 3.73 23.05
CA LYS A 429 -31.23 3.67 24.21
C LYS A 429 -32.15 2.44 24.18
N TYR A 430 -32.05 1.59 23.14
CA TYR A 430 -32.72 0.29 23.06
C TYR A 430 -31.86 -0.91 23.48
N ILE A 431 -30.61 -0.73 23.91
CA ILE A 431 -29.78 -1.82 24.48
C ILE A 431 -29.22 -1.37 25.83
N SER A 432 -30.13 -1.06 26.75
CA SER A 432 -29.86 -1.01 28.18
C SER A 432 -30.94 -1.83 28.90
N TYR A 433 -31.02 -3.12 28.57
CA TYR A 433 -31.58 -4.18 29.43
C TYR A 433 -31.10 -5.54 28.91
N VAL A 434 -29.85 -5.91 29.22
CA VAL A 434 -29.47 -7.27 29.63
C VAL A 434 -28.41 -7.13 30.71
#